data_AF-A0A8D8NWT1-F1
#
_entry.id   AF-A0A8D8NWT1-F1
#
_cell.length_a   1.000
_cell.length_b   1.000
_cell.length_c   1.000
_cell.angle_alpha   90.00
_cell.angle_beta   90.00
_cell.angle_gamma   90.00
#
_symmetry.space_group_name_H-M   'P 1'
#
loop_
_entity.id
_entity.type
_entity.pdbx_description
1 polymer ?
#
loop_
_entity_poly.entity_id
_entity_poly.type
_entity_poly.pdbx_seq_one_letter_code
_entity_poly.pdbx_strand_id
1 'polypeptide(L)'
;MILETYHVNVTTLDNTIPVDDYLDQAEGFQDAYSFPSCNPPRSILFCTKSLIELAKCSWLQEVASVYGVEPNIQCMRADTQDSCLKNVQHKVSDVVIVDQDTRLRAESEYNLKPILYEYSSTLEDKYVVVAVIRAASNFKSGFDLRGKKACFPHYGGAAYLSVFESLMNHTHLIDECTDISSYFSSRSCNWHSQSKCSDVYNGEEGAMRCLLEGNGDVAFISYETYKKFKGNELGLTKQHNPSDFTLFCPFTKPLKAKAVCYLNWVSRGHVMISRTASELREKEIYNSLREIDRLLGKKHRVTTVPFTLYGEFDRKRNVIFRY
;
A
#
# COMPACT_ATOMS: atom_id res chain seq x y z
N MET A 1 -55.73 13.86 48.62
CA MET A 1 -54.30 14.18 48.75
C MET A 1 -53.55 12.95 48.27
N ILE A 2 -52.94 13.01 47.10
CA ILE A 2 -52.14 11.91 46.55
C ILE A 2 -50.69 12.19 46.95
N LEU A 3 -50.09 11.29 47.72
CA LEU A 3 -48.68 11.33 48.12
C LEU A 3 -47.93 10.34 47.23
N GLU A 4 -46.99 10.87 46.46
CA GLU A 4 -46.06 10.08 45.64
C GLU A 4 -44.84 9.75 46.51
N THR A 5 -44.62 8.47 46.79
CA THR A 5 -43.42 7.98 47.50
C THR A 5 -42.33 7.70 46.48
N TYR A 6 -41.47 8.68 46.23
CA TYR A 6 -40.28 8.48 45.42
C TYR A 6 -39.19 7.81 46.27
N HIS A 7 -38.84 6.56 45.94
CA HIS A 7 -37.66 5.90 46.50
C HIS A 7 -36.47 6.08 45.56
N VAL A 8 -35.47 6.87 45.99
CA VAL A 8 -34.18 6.96 45.30
C VAL A 8 -33.36 5.74 45.71
N ASN A 9 -33.16 4.80 44.79
CA ASN A 9 -32.14 3.76 44.98
C ASN A 9 -30.77 4.39 44.77
N VAL A 10 -30.05 4.64 45.88
CA VAL A 10 -28.65 5.06 45.85
C VAL A 10 -27.80 3.81 45.68
N THR A 11 -27.40 3.50 44.46
CA THR A 11 -26.31 2.56 44.20
C THR A 11 -24.99 3.25 44.53
N THR A 12 -24.26 2.72 45.50
CA THR A 12 -22.87 3.13 45.76
C THR A 12 -22.03 2.75 44.55
N LEU A 13 -21.34 3.71 43.93
CA LEU A 13 -20.34 3.40 42.92
C LEU A 13 -19.19 2.62 43.59
N ASP A 14 -18.71 1.59 42.91
CA ASP A 14 -17.49 0.90 43.33
C ASP A 14 -16.32 1.88 43.43
N ASN A 15 -15.44 1.65 44.41
CA ASN A 15 -14.23 2.43 44.56
C ASN A 15 -13.36 2.28 43.29
N THR A 16 -12.93 3.39 42.73
CA THR A 16 -12.01 3.39 41.60
C THR A 16 -10.65 2.85 42.05
N ILE A 17 -10.25 1.72 41.48
CA ILE A 17 -8.92 1.14 41.68
C ILE A 17 -8.05 1.33 40.42
N PRO A 18 -6.72 1.37 40.56
CA PRO A 18 -5.80 1.28 39.43
C PRO A 18 -6.05 0.04 38.57
N VAL A 19 -5.72 0.11 37.28
CA VAL A 19 -5.88 -1.01 36.35
C VAL A 19 -5.03 -2.20 36.79
N ASP A 20 -3.80 -1.96 37.23
CA ASP A 20 -2.88 -3.02 37.68
C ASP A 20 -3.47 -3.77 38.89
N ASP A 21 -3.97 -3.02 39.90
CA ASP A 21 -4.62 -3.59 41.08
C ASP A 21 -5.91 -4.37 40.74
N TYR A 22 -6.60 -3.99 39.67
CA TYR A 22 -7.75 -4.75 39.16
C TYR A 22 -7.30 -6.05 38.50
N LEU A 23 -6.24 -6.02 37.69
CA LEU A 23 -5.70 -7.19 37.01
C LEU A 23 -5.10 -8.20 37.99
N ASP A 24 -4.50 -7.72 39.09
CA ASP A 24 -3.96 -8.56 40.16
C ASP A 24 -5.03 -9.36 40.92
N GLN A 25 -6.28 -8.91 40.90
CA GLN A 25 -7.39 -9.67 41.49
C GLN A 25 -7.76 -10.91 40.67
N ALA A 26 -7.36 -10.97 39.40
CA ALA A 26 -7.60 -12.12 38.55
C ALA A 26 -6.54 -13.21 38.83
N GLU A 27 -6.97 -14.31 39.42
CA GLU A 27 -6.11 -15.45 39.75
C GLU A 27 -5.36 -15.95 38.50
N GLY A 28 -4.03 -15.98 38.58
CA GLY A 28 -3.16 -16.45 37.51
C GLY A 28 -2.94 -15.47 36.35
N PHE A 29 -3.46 -14.23 36.41
CA PHE A 29 -3.22 -13.23 35.37
C PHE A 29 -1.73 -12.87 35.27
N GLN A 30 -1.08 -12.52 36.38
CA GLN A 30 0.35 -12.21 36.38
C GLN A 30 1.20 -13.39 35.90
N ASP A 31 0.87 -14.61 36.35
CA ASP A 31 1.58 -15.83 35.94
C ASP A 31 1.46 -16.09 34.43
N ALA A 32 0.28 -15.85 33.86
CA ALA A 32 0.01 -15.99 32.43
C ALA A 32 0.69 -14.91 31.57
N TYR A 33 1.07 -13.77 32.15
CA TYR A 33 1.83 -12.72 31.45
C TYR A 33 3.34 -12.76 31.77
N SER A 34 3.74 -13.49 32.82
CA SER A 34 5.14 -13.72 33.17
C SER A 34 5.73 -14.93 32.44
N PHE A 35 5.70 -14.92 31.11
CA PHE A 35 6.49 -15.90 30.37
C PHE A 35 7.98 -15.51 30.40
N PRO A 36 8.91 -16.46 30.61
CA PRO A 36 10.32 -16.17 30.46
C PRO A 36 10.57 -15.72 29.03
N SER A 37 10.91 -14.44 28.87
CA SER A 37 11.31 -13.88 27.59
C SER A 37 12.46 -14.72 27.01
N CYS A 38 12.40 -15.04 25.72
CA CYS A 38 13.53 -15.65 25.03
C CYS A 38 14.80 -14.82 25.29
N ASN A 39 15.96 -15.46 25.48
CA ASN A 39 17.25 -14.79 25.60
C ASN A 39 18.13 -15.16 24.41
N PRO A 40 18.48 -14.20 23.52
CA PRO A 40 18.08 -12.79 23.54
C PRO A 40 16.59 -12.61 23.19
N PRO A 41 15.97 -11.48 23.63
CA PRO A 41 14.58 -11.17 23.32
C PRO A 41 14.39 -11.14 21.80
N ARG A 42 13.40 -11.88 21.32
CA ARG A 42 13.03 -11.92 19.92
C ARG A 42 11.87 -10.95 19.71
N SER A 43 12.13 -9.86 19.01
CA SER A 43 11.11 -8.91 18.56
C SER A 43 11.18 -8.77 17.05
N ILE A 44 10.06 -8.52 16.35
CA ILE A 44 10.05 -8.20 14.92
C ILE A 44 10.14 -6.68 14.78
N LEU A 45 11.25 -6.19 14.25
CA LEU A 45 11.48 -4.76 14.09
C LEU A 45 10.96 -4.25 12.73
N PHE A 46 9.89 -3.47 12.79
CA PHE A 46 9.30 -2.76 11.65
C PHE A 46 10.04 -1.45 11.37
N CYS A 47 10.44 -1.24 10.12
CA CYS A 47 10.94 0.03 9.66
C CYS A 47 9.82 0.88 9.04
N THR A 48 9.63 2.08 9.57
CA THR A 48 8.66 3.08 9.11
C THR A 48 9.36 4.26 8.44
N LYS A 49 8.69 4.92 7.48
CA LYS A 49 9.25 6.02 6.67
C LYS A 49 8.70 7.40 7.02
N SER A 50 7.83 7.51 8.03
CA SER A 50 7.30 8.80 8.50
C SER A 50 6.94 8.78 9.98
N LEU A 51 6.77 9.97 10.57
CA LEU A 51 6.36 10.09 11.98
C LEU A 51 4.96 9.51 12.25
N ILE A 52 4.03 9.67 11.31
CA ILE A 52 2.68 9.12 11.46
C ILE A 52 2.68 7.59 11.35
N GLU A 53 3.53 7.02 10.49
CA GLU A 53 3.72 5.58 10.45
C GLU A 53 4.38 5.07 11.73
N LEU A 54 5.41 5.75 12.25
CA LEU A 54 6.02 5.37 13.53
C LEU A 54 4.96 5.35 14.65
N ALA A 55 4.15 6.41 14.75
CA ALA A 55 3.09 6.49 15.75
C ALA A 55 2.07 5.34 15.61
N LYS A 56 1.57 5.08 14.39
CA LYS A 56 0.64 3.97 14.15
C LYS A 56 1.28 2.61 14.45
N CYS A 57 2.57 2.44 14.15
CA CYS A 57 3.31 1.23 14.44
C CYS A 57 3.47 1.03 15.96
N SER A 58 3.76 2.08 16.72
CA SER A 58 3.82 2.02 18.18
C SER A 58 2.48 1.60 18.78
N TRP A 59 1.35 2.14 18.29
CA TRP A 59 0.02 1.66 18.70
C TRP A 59 -0.21 0.18 18.36
N LEU A 60 0.21 -0.26 17.18
CA LEU A 60 0.15 -1.67 16.80
C LEU A 60 1.00 -2.54 17.73
N GLN A 61 2.20 -2.09 18.11
CA GLN A 61 3.08 -2.78 19.05
C GLN A 61 2.40 -3.01 20.40
N GLU A 62 1.82 -1.97 21.00
CA GLU A 62 1.14 -2.07 22.30
C GLU A 62 -0.07 -3.01 22.22
N VAL A 63 -0.92 -2.84 21.21
CA VAL A 63 -2.13 -3.65 21.05
C VAL A 63 -1.77 -5.11 20.76
N ALA A 64 -0.77 -5.38 19.92
CA ALA A 64 -0.31 -6.74 19.64
C ALA A 64 0.20 -7.43 20.91
N SER A 65 0.91 -6.71 21.78
CA SER A 65 1.37 -7.23 23.06
C SER A 65 0.22 -7.58 24.00
N VAL A 66 -0.81 -6.72 24.11
CA VAL A 66 -2.02 -6.98 24.91
C VAL A 66 -2.78 -8.23 24.44
N TYR A 67 -2.81 -8.48 23.13
CA TYR A 67 -3.42 -9.70 22.58
C TYR A 67 -2.47 -10.92 22.56
N GLY A 68 -1.28 -10.82 23.16
CA GLY A 68 -0.34 -11.92 23.29
C GLY A 68 0.29 -12.38 21.97
N VAL A 69 0.46 -11.48 21.00
CA VAL A 69 1.14 -11.79 19.74
C VAL A 69 2.64 -11.93 19.98
N GLU A 70 3.18 -13.11 19.67
CA GLU A 70 4.61 -13.41 19.79
C GLU A 70 5.24 -13.74 18.42
N PRO A 71 6.54 -13.43 18.20
CA PRO A 71 7.34 -12.48 18.97
C PRO A 71 6.77 -11.04 18.96
N ASN A 72 7.06 -10.28 20.01
CA ASN A 72 6.64 -8.87 20.13
C ASN A 72 7.05 -8.01 18.92
N ILE A 73 6.22 -7.03 18.57
CA ILE A 73 6.53 -6.06 17.51
C ILE A 73 7.33 -4.90 18.11
N GLN A 74 8.33 -4.41 17.38
CA GLN A 74 9.01 -3.15 17.68
C GLN A 74 9.02 -2.27 16.44
N CYS A 75 9.12 -0.96 16.64
CA CYS A 75 9.04 0.00 15.56
C CYS A 75 10.23 0.96 15.59
N MET A 76 10.83 1.18 14.43
CA MET A 76 11.81 2.23 14.21
C MET A 76 11.41 3.11 13.03
N ARG A 77 11.95 4.31 12.97
CA ARG A 77 11.77 5.23 11.84
C ARG A 77 13.09 5.48 11.14
N ALA A 78 13.09 5.39 9.82
CA ALA A 78 14.15 5.93 8.99
C ALA A 78 13.70 7.24 8.31
N ASP A 79 14.66 8.03 7.82
CA ASP A 79 14.35 9.31 7.20
C ASP A 79 13.82 9.18 5.77
N THR A 80 14.15 8.09 5.09
CA THR A 80 13.69 7.82 3.73
C THR A 80 13.32 6.36 3.56
N GLN A 81 12.50 6.08 2.55
CA GLN A 81 12.16 4.71 2.17
C GLN A 81 13.41 3.89 1.82
N ASP A 82 14.37 4.47 1.10
CA ASP A 82 15.63 3.82 0.75
C ASP A 82 16.45 3.47 2.00
N SER A 83 16.44 4.32 3.02
CA SER A 83 17.09 4.00 4.31
C SER A 83 16.43 2.79 4.98
N CYS A 84 15.09 2.67 4.94
CA CYS A 84 14.43 1.47 5.45
C CYS A 84 14.76 0.22 4.64
N LEU A 85 14.81 0.30 3.31
CA LEU A 85 15.21 -0.82 2.45
C LEU A 85 16.63 -1.30 2.79
N LYS A 86 17.58 -0.37 2.99
CA LYS A 86 18.95 -0.70 3.44
C LYS A 86 18.98 -1.31 4.83
N ASN A 87 18.19 -0.79 5.77
CA ASN A 87 18.13 -1.34 7.13
C ASN A 87 17.64 -2.80 7.12
N VAL A 88 16.64 -3.12 6.30
CA VAL A 88 16.19 -4.52 6.14
C VAL A 88 17.24 -5.37 5.42
N GLN A 89 17.87 -4.85 4.37
CA GLN A 89 18.95 -5.54 3.65
C GLN A 89 20.09 -5.95 4.59
N HIS A 90 20.53 -5.02 5.45
CA HIS A 90 21.61 -5.21 6.42
C HIS A 90 21.17 -5.84 7.74
N LYS A 91 19.91 -6.30 7.85
CA LYS A 91 19.34 -6.93 9.05
C LYS A 91 19.37 -6.04 10.31
N VAL A 92 19.38 -4.72 10.12
CA VAL A 92 19.17 -3.73 11.20
C VAL A 92 17.70 -3.73 11.62
N SER A 93 16.78 -3.90 10.67
CA SER A 93 15.35 -4.12 10.88
C SER A 93 14.90 -5.38 10.14
N ASP A 94 13.77 -5.97 10.53
CA ASP A 94 13.29 -7.22 9.93
C ASP A 94 12.35 -6.99 8.75
N VAL A 95 11.48 -5.98 8.87
CA VAL A 95 10.33 -5.80 7.98
C VAL A 95 10.24 -4.36 7.51
N VAL A 96 9.92 -4.19 6.23
CA VAL A 96 9.46 -2.93 5.66
C VAL A 96 8.27 -3.19 4.75
N ILE A 97 7.28 -2.31 4.78
CA ILE A 97 6.14 -2.37 3.86
C ILE A 97 6.36 -1.39 2.73
N VAL A 98 6.26 -1.88 1.49
CA VAL A 98 6.49 -1.11 0.27
C VAL A 98 5.26 -1.10 -0.63
N ASP A 99 5.12 -0.11 -1.51
CA ASP A 99 4.10 -0.14 -2.59
C ASP A 99 4.44 -1.11 -3.71
N GLN A 100 3.44 -1.29 -4.58
CA GLN A 100 3.56 -1.95 -5.86
C GLN A 100 4.68 -1.40 -6.76
N ASP A 101 4.99 -0.10 -6.67
CA ASP A 101 6.02 0.53 -7.52
C ASP A 101 7.43 0.27 -6.99
N THR A 102 7.60 0.19 -5.67
CA THR A 102 8.90 -0.05 -5.03
C THR A 102 9.24 -1.54 -4.93
N ARG A 103 8.26 -2.46 -5.00
CA ARG A 103 8.48 -3.90 -4.80
C ARG A 103 9.63 -4.46 -5.61
N LEU A 104 9.64 -4.27 -6.93
CA LEU A 104 10.70 -4.84 -7.78
C LEU A 104 12.07 -4.26 -7.44
N ARG A 105 12.14 -2.95 -7.21
CA ARG A 105 13.37 -2.28 -6.79
C ARG A 105 13.90 -2.85 -5.47
N ALA A 106 13.02 -3.11 -4.51
CA ALA A 106 13.38 -3.75 -3.25
C ALA A 106 13.96 -5.17 -3.46
N GLU A 107 13.46 -5.92 -4.44
CA GLU A 107 13.99 -7.25 -4.76
C GLU A 107 15.34 -7.20 -5.47
N SER A 108 15.48 -6.34 -6.50
CA SER A 108 16.65 -6.30 -7.36
C SER A 108 17.83 -5.52 -6.78
N GLU A 109 17.60 -4.36 -6.17
CA GLU A 109 18.65 -3.47 -5.66
C GLU A 109 19.01 -3.75 -4.19
N TYR A 110 18.04 -4.18 -3.39
CA TYR A 110 18.22 -4.37 -1.94
C TYR A 110 18.23 -5.83 -1.50
N ASN A 111 18.14 -6.77 -2.45
CA ASN A 111 18.11 -8.22 -2.17
C ASN A 111 17.05 -8.60 -1.12
N LEU A 112 15.88 -7.98 -1.21
CA LEU A 112 14.71 -8.31 -0.38
C LEU A 112 13.83 -9.33 -1.09
N LYS A 113 12.87 -9.90 -0.37
CA LYS A 113 11.79 -10.72 -0.93
C LYS A 113 10.46 -10.41 -0.25
N PRO A 114 9.33 -10.46 -1.00
CA PRO A 114 8.02 -10.35 -0.41
C PRO A 114 7.64 -11.65 0.31
N ILE A 115 6.99 -11.55 1.47
CA ILE A 115 6.42 -12.70 2.20
C ILE A 115 4.91 -12.63 2.35
N LEU A 116 4.34 -11.43 2.33
CA LEU A 116 2.91 -11.16 2.40
C LEU A 116 2.59 -9.97 1.49
N TYR A 117 1.35 -9.92 1.03
CA TYR A 117 0.83 -8.82 0.23
C TYR A 117 -0.57 -8.44 0.70
N GLU A 118 -0.91 -7.17 0.54
CA GLU A 118 -2.24 -6.65 0.84
C GLU A 118 -3.23 -7.15 -0.21
N TYR A 119 -4.21 -7.94 0.22
CA TYR A 119 -5.22 -8.49 -0.67
C TYR A 119 -6.58 -7.81 -0.45
N SER A 120 -7.23 -7.45 -1.56
CA SER A 120 -8.65 -7.11 -1.57
C SER A 120 -9.37 -7.89 -2.66
N SER A 121 -10.60 -8.33 -2.34
CA SER A 121 -11.53 -8.90 -3.30
C SER A 121 -12.15 -7.84 -4.21
N THR A 122 -12.17 -6.58 -3.77
CA THR A 122 -12.79 -5.47 -4.48
C THR A 122 -11.79 -4.87 -5.46
N LEU A 123 -12.21 -4.67 -6.72
CA LEU A 123 -11.34 -4.14 -7.76
C LEU A 123 -10.84 -2.72 -7.44
N GLU A 124 -11.64 -1.92 -6.72
CA GLU A 124 -11.31 -0.53 -6.37
C GLU A 124 -10.17 -0.40 -5.37
N ASP A 125 -10.03 -1.40 -4.49
CA ASP A 125 -8.95 -1.48 -3.49
C ASP A 125 -7.68 -2.09 -4.10
N LYS A 126 -7.72 -2.59 -5.34
CA LYS A 126 -6.52 -3.05 -6.07
C LYS A 126 -5.87 -1.87 -6.80
N TYR A 127 -4.58 -1.99 -7.09
CA TYR A 127 -3.93 -1.09 -8.02
C TYR A 127 -4.22 -1.58 -9.45
N VAL A 128 -5.18 -0.94 -10.11
CA VAL A 128 -5.65 -1.31 -11.46
C VAL A 128 -5.06 -0.36 -12.49
N VAL A 129 -4.25 -0.88 -13.41
CA VAL A 129 -3.56 -0.06 -14.40
C VAL A 129 -4.45 0.20 -15.59
N VAL A 130 -4.69 1.48 -15.88
CA VAL A 130 -5.49 1.94 -17.02
C VAL A 130 -4.66 2.82 -17.95
N ALA A 131 -5.01 2.82 -19.23
CA ALA A 131 -4.47 3.77 -20.19
C ALA A 131 -5.43 4.96 -20.32
N VAL A 132 -4.91 6.17 -20.21
CA VAL A 132 -5.66 7.42 -20.39
C VAL A 132 -5.13 8.14 -21.61
N ILE A 133 -6.04 8.58 -22.49
CA ILE A 133 -5.73 9.34 -23.70
C ILE A 133 -6.60 10.58 -23.78
N ARG A 134 -6.26 11.51 -24.68
CA ARG A 134 -7.20 12.56 -25.10
C ARG A 134 -8.36 11.93 -25.88
N ALA A 135 -9.58 12.36 -25.61
CA ALA A 135 -10.80 11.89 -26.29
C ALA A 135 -10.78 12.20 -27.79
N ALA A 136 -10.10 13.28 -28.21
CA ALA A 136 -9.90 13.63 -29.61
C ALA A 136 -8.86 12.74 -30.34
N SER A 137 -8.14 11.86 -29.62
CA SER A 137 -7.17 10.96 -30.24
C SER A 137 -7.88 9.83 -31.00
N ASN A 138 -7.45 9.56 -32.22
CA ASN A 138 -8.00 8.51 -33.09
C ASN A 138 -7.34 7.13 -32.88
N PHE A 139 -6.94 6.80 -31.65
CA PHE A 139 -6.35 5.50 -31.33
C PHE A 139 -7.43 4.42 -31.30
N LYS A 140 -7.25 3.35 -32.08
CA LYS A 140 -8.18 2.21 -32.18
C LYS A 140 -7.64 0.98 -31.46
N SER A 141 -6.32 0.83 -31.40
CA SER A 141 -5.65 -0.31 -30.78
C SER A 141 -4.31 0.11 -30.18
N GLY A 142 -3.75 -0.73 -29.32
CA GLY A 142 -2.46 -0.52 -28.69
C GLY A 142 -1.33 -0.39 -29.72
N PHE A 143 -1.47 -1.02 -30.90
CA PHE A 143 -0.55 -0.88 -32.03
C PHE A 143 -0.40 0.57 -32.52
N ASP A 144 -1.43 1.40 -32.35
CA ASP A 144 -1.40 2.81 -32.74
C ASP A 144 -0.55 3.67 -31.76
N LEU A 145 -0.18 3.11 -30.61
CA LEU A 145 0.69 3.77 -29.63
C LEU A 145 2.18 3.63 -29.97
N ARG A 146 2.53 2.85 -31.01
CA ARG A 146 3.91 2.71 -31.45
C ARG A 146 4.48 4.07 -31.87
N GLY A 147 5.65 4.42 -31.32
CA GLY A 147 6.31 5.71 -31.55
C GLY A 147 5.60 6.92 -30.93
N LYS A 148 4.53 6.72 -30.16
CA LYS A 148 3.85 7.79 -29.39
C LYS A 148 4.54 8.01 -28.05
N LYS A 149 4.32 9.18 -27.46
CA LYS A 149 4.90 9.55 -26.17
C LYS A 149 4.03 8.97 -25.05
N ALA A 150 4.63 8.19 -24.16
CA ALA A 150 3.95 7.65 -22.99
C ALA A 150 4.40 8.35 -21.70
N CYS A 151 3.52 8.45 -20.72
CA CYS A 151 3.80 8.94 -19.37
C CYS A 151 3.60 7.82 -18.35
N PHE A 152 4.63 7.54 -17.55
CA PHE A 152 4.61 6.52 -16.49
C PHE A 152 4.96 7.14 -15.12
N PRO A 153 4.27 6.71 -14.04
CA PRO A 153 4.54 7.16 -12.67
C PRO A 153 5.98 6.89 -12.23
N HIS A 154 6.46 5.67 -12.49
CA HIS A 154 7.76 5.18 -12.06
C HIS A 154 8.31 4.17 -13.08
N TYR A 155 9.59 4.28 -13.41
CA TYR A 155 10.32 3.25 -14.14
C TYR A 155 10.39 1.96 -13.30
N GLY A 156 10.05 0.81 -13.90
CA GLY A 156 9.99 -0.47 -13.20
C GLY A 156 8.84 -0.62 -12.19
N GLY A 157 7.94 0.37 -12.09
CA GLY A 157 6.75 0.31 -11.26
C GLY A 157 5.61 -0.53 -11.86
N ALA A 158 4.48 -0.61 -11.17
CA ALA A 158 3.37 -1.48 -11.55
C ALA A 158 2.77 -1.12 -12.93
N ALA A 159 2.58 0.17 -13.21
CA ALA A 159 2.10 0.63 -14.51
C ALA A 159 3.06 0.30 -15.66
N TYR A 160 4.37 0.46 -15.41
CA TYR A 160 5.43 0.15 -16.37
C TYR A 160 5.43 -1.33 -16.75
N LEU A 161 5.45 -2.20 -15.74
CA LEU A 161 5.46 -3.66 -15.92
C LEU A 161 4.20 -4.18 -16.58
N SER A 162 3.04 -3.60 -16.24
CA SER A 162 1.76 -3.99 -16.85
C SER A 162 1.75 -3.71 -18.35
N VAL A 163 2.35 -2.60 -18.78
CA VAL A 163 2.50 -2.28 -20.21
C VAL A 163 3.54 -3.16 -20.86
N PHE A 164 4.69 -3.39 -20.20
CA PHE A 164 5.73 -4.31 -20.69
C PHE A 164 5.14 -5.70 -20.97
N GLU A 165 4.44 -6.29 -19.99
CA GLU A 165 3.81 -7.60 -20.12
C GLU A 165 2.75 -7.62 -21.24
N SER A 166 1.92 -6.58 -21.30
CA SER A 166 0.90 -6.47 -22.35
C SER A 166 1.53 -6.39 -23.76
N LEU A 167 2.60 -5.62 -23.91
CA LEU A 167 3.30 -5.49 -25.18
C LEU A 167 4.00 -6.79 -25.58
N MET A 168 4.66 -7.46 -24.62
CA MET A 168 5.30 -8.75 -24.84
C MET A 168 4.30 -9.81 -25.32
N ASN A 169 3.13 -9.88 -24.68
CA ASN A 169 2.09 -10.86 -25.01
C ASN A 169 1.38 -10.59 -26.33
N HIS A 170 1.19 -9.33 -26.72
CA HIS A 170 0.35 -8.98 -27.88
C HIS A 170 1.13 -8.57 -29.14
N THR A 171 2.35 -8.05 -29.00
CA THR A 171 3.10 -7.53 -30.16
C THR A 171 4.24 -8.43 -30.58
N HIS A 172 4.79 -9.24 -29.66
CA HIS A 172 6.05 -9.98 -29.85
C HIS A 172 7.22 -9.11 -30.32
N LEU A 173 7.13 -7.77 -30.19
CA LEU A 173 8.18 -6.80 -30.53
C LEU A 173 9.08 -6.47 -29.34
N ILE A 174 8.64 -6.86 -28.14
CA ILE A 174 9.37 -6.69 -26.88
C ILE A 174 9.59 -8.10 -26.33
N ASP A 175 10.84 -8.38 -25.97
CA ASP A 175 11.27 -9.58 -25.26
C ASP A 175 11.93 -9.19 -23.92
N GLU A 176 12.38 -10.18 -23.15
CA GLU A 176 13.05 -9.95 -21.85
C GLU A 176 14.30 -9.06 -21.94
N CYS A 177 14.89 -8.94 -23.12
CA CYS A 177 16.11 -8.17 -23.38
C CYS A 177 15.83 -6.76 -23.93
N THR A 178 14.58 -6.47 -24.28
CA THR A 178 14.21 -5.24 -24.99
C THR A 178 13.35 -4.34 -24.11
N ASP A 179 13.77 -3.08 -23.98
CA ASP A 179 13.05 -2.12 -23.15
C ASP A 179 11.79 -1.56 -23.85
N ILE A 180 10.77 -1.13 -23.08
CA ILE A 180 9.55 -0.54 -23.65
C ILE A 180 9.82 0.75 -24.43
N SER A 181 10.97 1.39 -24.17
CA SER A 181 11.45 2.56 -24.92
C SER A 181 11.69 2.28 -26.41
N SER A 182 11.82 1.00 -26.81
CA SER A 182 11.86 0.59 -28.23
C SER A 182 10.50 0.71 -28.93
N TYR A 183 9.41 0.61 -28.16
CA TYR A 183 8.04 0.64 -28.68
C TYR A 183 7.47 2.05 -28.70
N PHE A 184 7.70 2.81 -27.63
CA PHE A 184 7.27 4.20 -27.51
C PHE A 184 8.32 5.18 -28.06
N SER A 185 7.96 6.46 -28.17
CA SER A 185 8.92 7.50 -28.51
C SER A 185 10.02 7.60 -27.45
N SER A 186 11.26 7.90 -27.86
CA SER A 186 12.36 8.25 -26.94
C SER A 186 12.09 9.50 -26.11
N ARG A 187 11.06 10.29 -26.45
CA ARG A 187 10.56 11.44 -25.69
C ARG A 187 9.50 11.06 -24.63
N SER A 188 9.24 9.78 -24.43
CA SER A 188 8.35 9.31 -23.36
C SER A 188 8.94 9.62 -21.99
N CYS A 189 8.07 9.87 -21.02
CA CYS A 189 8.49 10.12 -19.65
C CYS A 189 8.33 8.85 -18.80
N ASN A 190 9.45 8.17 -18.57
CA ASN A 190 9.58 7.04 -17.66
C ASN A 190 10.28 7.55 -16.39
N TRP A 191 9.51 8.10 -15.44
CA TRP A 191 10.09 8.84 -14.32
C TRP A 191 10.94 7.96 -13.41
N HIS A 192 12.16 8.42 -13.11
CA HIS A 192 13.05 7.93 -12.05
C HIS A 192 14.06 9.04 -11.71
N SER A 193 14.80 8.91 -10.62
CA SER A 193 15.69 9.96 -10.09
C SER A 193 16.79 10.44 -11.05
N GLN A 194 17.18 9.62 -12.03
CA GLN A 194 18.19 9.95 -13.04
C GLN A 194 17.58 10.24 -14.42
N SER A 195 16.26 10.25 -14.54
CA SER A 195 15.55 10.44 -15.81
C SER A 195 15.65 11.89 -16.30
N LYS A 196 15.45 12.09 -17.61
CA LYS A 196 15.28 13.44 -18.20
C LYS A 196 13.90 14.04 -17.94
N CYS A 197 13.01 13.32 -17.24
CA CYS A 197 11.70 13.85 -16.89
C CYS A 197 11.83 14.95 -15.85
N SER A 198 10.96 15.96 -15.93
CA SER A 198 10.78 16.88 -14.82
C SER A 198 10.32 16.13 -13.57
N ASP A 199 10.83 16.51 -12.41
CA ASP A 199 10.38 15.99 -11.09
C ASP A 199 8.89 16.22 -10.85
N VAL A 200 8.30 17.19 -11.56
CA VAL A 200 6.87 17.49 -11.53
C VAL A 200 6.03 16.32 -12.09
N TYR A 201 6.63 15.42 -12.87
CA TYR A 201 5.97 14.23 -13.41
C TYR A 201 6.18 12.96 -12.58
N ASN A 202 6.79 13.08 -11.40
CA ASN A 202 6.93 11.98 -10.47
C ASN A 202 5.56 11.45 -9.99
N GLY A 203 5.41 10.13 -9.98
CA GLY A 203 4.27 9.44 -9.41
C GLY A 203 3.00 9.56 -10.23
N GLU A 204 1.90 9.04 -9.66
CA GLU A 204 0.61 8.90 -10.32
C GLU A 204 0.05 10.23 -10.87
N GLU A 205 0.03 11.26 -10.03
CA GLU A 205 -0.47 12.58 -10.40
C GLU A 205 0.44 13.27 -11.41
N GLY A 206 1.75 13.05 -11.30
CA GLY A 206 2.75 13.57 -12.22
C GLY A 206 2.64 12.95 -13.62
N ALA A 207 2.44 11.64 -13.70
CA ALA A 207 2.18 10.95 -14.97
C ALA A 207 0.89 11.44 -15.63
N MET A 208 -0.17 11.67 -14.84
CA MET A 208 -1.40 12.28 -15.37
C MET A 208 -1.13 13.70 -15.87
N ARG A 209 -0.38 14.52 -15.12
CA ARG A 209 0.01 15.87 -15.53
C ARG A 209 0.85 15.90 -16.81
N CYS A 210 1.76 14.95 -16.99
CA CYS A 210 2.54 14.78 -18.23
C CYS A 210 1.64 14.60 -19.46
N LEU A 211 0.53 13.87 -19.34
CA LEU A 211 -0.47 13.77 -20.40
C LEU A 211 -1.20 15.10 -20.58
N LEU A 212 -1.68 15.73 -19.51
CA LEU A 212 -2.43 17.00 -19.57
C LEU A 212 -1.65 18.10 -20.32
N GLU A 213 -0.37 18.27 -19.99
CA GLU A 213 0.50 19.32 -20.53
C GLU A 213 1.00 19.05 -21.97
N GLY A 214 0.60 17.95 -22.60
CA GLY A 214 1.00 17.65 -23.99
C GLY A 214 2.34 16.96 -24.14
N ASN A 215 2.98 16.58 -23.03
CA ASN A 215 4.25 15.86 -23.05
C ASN A 215 4.06 14.36 -23.34
N GLY A 216 2.89 13.80 -23.04
CA GLY A 216 2.44 12.48 -23.49
C GLY A 216 1.25 12.49 -24.45
N ASP A 217 1.14 11.42 -25.23
CA ASP A 217 -0.05 11.04 -26.00
C ASP A 217 -0.94 10.06 -25.21
N VAL A 218 -0.33 9.29 -24.31
CA VAL A 218 -0.98 8.33 -23.40
C VAL A 218 -0.33 8.38 -22.02
N ALA A 219 -1.12 8.28 -20.95
CA ALA A 219 -0.63 8.04 -19.59
C ALA A 219 -1.11 6.68 -19.09
N PHE A 220 -0.22 5.93 -18.45
CA PHE A 220 -0.55 4.67 -17.79
C PHE A 220 -0.51 4.89 -16.29
N ILE A 221 -1.69 4.94 -15.67
CA ILE A 221 -1.87 5.30 -14.26
C ILE A 221 -2.87 4.36 -13.60
N SER A 222 -3.02 4.46 -12.28
CA SER A 222 -4.05 3.73 -11.56
C SER A 222 -5.46 4.24 -11.89
N TYR A 223 -6.44 3.34 -11.87
CA TYR A 223 -7.84 3.68 -12.02
C TYR A 223 -8.32 4.66 -10.92
N GLU A 224 -7.76 4.57 -9.71
CA GLU A 224 -8.05 5.51 -8.63
C GLU A 224 -7.63 6.95 -9.00
N THR A 225 -6.41 7.11 -9.52
CA THR A 225 -5.89 8.41 -9.99
C THR A 225 -6.80 8.99 -11.07
N TYR A 226 -7.25 8.16 -12.02
CA TYR A 226 -8.19 8.59 -13.05
C TYR A 226 -9.55 9.02 -12.46
N LYS A 227 -10.10 8.29 -11.46
CA LYS A 227 -11.34 8.69 -10.77
C LYS A 227 -11.17 10.03 -10.06
N LYS A 228 -10.07 10.22 -9.32
CA LYS A 228 -9.74 11.48 -8.63
C LYS A 228 -9.61 12.65 -9.61
N PHE A 229 -9.00 12.42 -10.77
CA PHE A 229 -8.94 13.40 -11.84
C PHE A 229 -10.33 13.78 -12.35
N LYS A 230 -11.18 12.79 -12.67
CA LYS A 230 -12.57 13.02 -13.11
C LYS A 230 -13.43 13.70 -12.03
N GLY A 231 -13.14 13.44 -10.75
CA GLY A 231 -13.80 14.04 -9.59
C GLY A 231 -13.28 15.43 -9.20
N ASN A 232 -12.33 16.01 -9.94
CA ASN A 232 -11.67 17.29 -9.63
C ASN A 232 -10.91 17.31 -8.29
N GLU A 233 -10.49 16.14 -7.77
CA GLU A 233 -9.82 16.03 -6.46
C GLU A 233 -8.30 16.29 -6.53
N LEU A 234 -7.69 16.16 -7.71
CA LEU A 234 -6.23 16.32 -7.89
C LEU A 234 -5.76 17.78 -8.01
N GLY A 235 -6.68 18.76 -8.06
CA GLY A 235 -6.34 20.17 -8.30
C GLY A 235 -5.77 20.48 -9.70
N LEU A 236 -5.57 19.47 -10.55
CA LEU A 236 -5.06 19.56 -11.93
C LEU A 236 -6.11 20.04 -12.96
N THR A 237 -7.37 20.15 -12.55
CA THR A 237 -8.51 20.42 -13.46
C THR A 237 -8.78 21.91 -13.68
N LYS A 238 -8.00 22.79 -13.05
CA LYS A 238 -8.09 24.25 -13.26
C LYS A 238 -7.67 24.69 -14.67
N GLN A 239 -6.94 23.85 -15.39
CA GLN A 239 -6.37 24.16 -16.71
C GLN A 239 -6.91 23.26 -17.84
N HIS A 240 -7.55 22.14 -17.50
CA HIS A 240 -8.01 21.15 -18.47
C HIS A 240 -9.36 20.56 -18.07
N ASN A 241 -10.27 20.43 -19.05
CA ASN A 241 -11.58 19.82 -18.82
C ASN A 241 -11.44 18.30 -18.68
N PRO A 242 -11.90 17.67 -17.59
CA PRO A 242 -11.81 16.23 -17.43
C PRO A 242 -12.47 15.46 -18.57
N SER A 243 -13.52 16.00 -19.21
CA SER A 243 -14.23 15.37 -20.34
C SER A 243 -13.35 15.17 -21.59
N ASP A 244 -12.25 15.92 -21.71
CA ASP A 244 -11.32 15.82 -22.84
C ASP A 244 -10.41 14.58 -22.76
N PHE A 245 -10.51 13.81 -21.69
CA PHE A 245 -9.70 12.61 -21.45
C PHE A 245 -10.59 11.40 -21.21
N THR A 246 -10.21 10.26 -21.76
CA THR A 246 -10.97 9.01 -21.63
C THR A 246 -10.04 7.84 -21.39
N LEU A 247 -10.60 6.78 -20.80
CA LEU A 247 -9.95 5.48 -20.76
C LEU A 247 -9.80 4.93 -22.18
N PHE A 248 -8.62 4.37 -22.44
CA PHE A 248 -8.28 3.68 -23.66
C PHE A 248 -8.05 2.20 -23.36
N CYS A 249 -8.41 1.37 -24.34
CA CYS A 249 -8.30 -0.07 -24.28
C CYS A 249 -7.27 -0.55 -25.31
N PRO A 250 -5.98 -0.68 -24.95
CA PRO A 250 -4.95 -0.93 -25.94
C PRO A 250 -5.07 -2.34 -26.54
N PHE A 251 -5.19 -3.37 -25.70
CA PHE A 251 -5.09 -4.77 -26.15
C PHE A 251 -6.30 -5.62 -25.81
N THR A 252 -7.23 -5.10 -25.01
CA THR A 252 -8.42 -5.81 -24.55
C THR A 252 -9.67 -5.05 -24.97
N LYS A 253 -10.81 -5.74 -25.09
CA LYS A 253 -12.13 -5.09 -25.12
C LYS A 253 -12.87 -5.48 -23.84
N PRO A 254 -13.56 -4.54 -23.17
CA PRO A 254 -14.27 -4.85 -21.94
C PRO A 254 -15.37 -5.89 -22.23
N LEU A 255 -15.41 -6.96 -21.42
CA LEU A 255 -16.33 -8.09 -21.60
C LEU A 255 -17.81 -7.70 -21.43
N LYS A 256 -18.08 -6.62 -20.69
CA LYS A 256 -19.42 -6.05 -20.50
C LYS A 256 -19.37 -4.59 -20.92
N ALA A 257 -20.48 -4.08 -21.47
CA ALA A 257 -20.60 -2.70 -21.96
C ALA A 257 -20.27 -1.60 -20.92
N LYS A 258 -20.24 -1.94 -19.63
CA LYS A 258 -19.89 -1.04 -18.51
C LYS A 258 -18.67 -1.50 -17.68
N ALA A 259 -17.97 -2.55 -18.11
CA ALA A 259 -16.78 -3.00 -17.39
C ALA A 259 -15.64 -1.99 -17.57
N VAL A 260 -14.90 -1.73 -16.50
CA VAL A 260 -13.70 -0.91 -16.56
C VAL A 260 -12.67 -1.61 -17.44
N CYS A 261 -12.09 -0.86 -18.36
CA CYS A 261 -11.02 -1.33 -19.21
C CYS A 261 -9.66 -1.07 -18.55
N TYR A 262 -8.88 -2.12 -18.34
CA TYR A 262 -7.58 -2.06 -17.69
C TYR A 262 -6.61 -3.06 -18.33
N LEU A 263 -5.31 -2.85 -18.12
CA LEU A 263 -4.25 -3.73 -18.62
C LEU A 263 -3.99 -4.87 -17.64
N ASN A 264 -3.64 -4.53 -16.40
CA ASN A 264 -3.41 -5.49 -15.33
C ASN A 264 -3.83 -4.91 -13.97
N TRP A 265 -3.82 -5.73 -12.91
CA TRP A 265 -4.00 -5.31 -11.53
C TRP A 265 -2.95 -5.95 -10.63
N VAL A 266 -2.55 -5.24 -9.57
CA VAL A 266 -1.61 -5.75 -8.55
C VAL A 266 -2.07 -5.35 -7.15
N SER A 267 -1.54 -6.02 -6.13
CA SER A 267 -1.72 -5.61 -4.73
C SER A 267 -0.99 -4.29 -4.46
N ARG A 268 -1.53 -3.47 -3.55
CA ARG A 268 -0.98 -2.13 -3.28
C ARG A 268 0.21 -2.16 -2.34
N GLY A 269 0.31 -3.14 -1.46
CA GLY A 269 1.37 -3.21 -0.46
C GLY A 269 1.96 -4.60 -0.35
N HIS A 270 3.26 -4.62 -0.05
CA HIS A 270 4.05 -5.84 0.08
C HIS A 270 4.90 -5.76 1.34
N VAL A 271 4.83 -6.81 2.16
CA VAL A 271 5.68 -6.99 3.33
C VAL A 271 6.99 -7.61 2.85
N MET A 272 8.08 -6.84 2.96
CA MET A 272 9.40 -7.24 2.48
C MET A 272 10.31 -7.60 3.65
N ILE A 273 11.07 -8.67 3.48
CA ILE A 273 12.15 -9.07 4.41
C ILE A 273 13.46 -9.29 3.64
N SER A 274 14.58 -9.36 4.35
CA SER A 274 15.86 -9.75 3.73
C SER A 274 15.76 -11.14 3.10
N ARG A 275 16.22 -11.29 1.84
CA ARG A 275 16.30 -12.61 1.19
C ARG A 275 17.24 -13.57 1.92
N THR A 276 18.15 -13.03 2.74
CA THR A 276 19.12 -13.78 3.55
C THR A 276 18.62 -14.06 4.99
N ALA A 277 17.35 -13.79 5.28
CA ALA A 277 16.72 -14.19 6.54
C ALA A 277 16.62 -15.72 6.64
N SER A 278 16.70 -16.26 7.87
CA SER A 278 16.53 -17.70 8.08
C SER A 278 15.07 -18.11 7.89
N GLU A 279 14.84 -19.37 7.51
CA GLU A 279 13.48 -19.90 7.34
C GLU A 279 12.66 -19.81 8.63
N LEU A 280 13.31 -20.01 9.79
CA LEU A 280 12.67 -19.83 11.10
C LEU A 280 12.19 -18.39 11.28
N ARG A 281 13.06 -17.41 10.97
CA ARG A 281 12.73 -15.99 11.12
C ARG A 281 11.61 -15.56 10.19
N GLU A 282 11.62 -16.04 8.96
CA GLU A 282 10.54 -15.82 8.00
C GLU A 282 9.21 -16.39 8.50
N LYS A 283 9.20 -17.60 9.06
CA LYS A 283 7.99 -18.22 9.64
C LYS A 283 7.50 -17.47 10.88
N GLU A 284 8.39 -17.01 11.75
CA GLU A 284 8.04 -16.15 12.89
C GLU A 284 7.30 -14.91 12.39
N ILE A 285 7.91 -14.14 11.47
CA ILE A 285 7.31 -12.91 10.91
C ILE A 285 5.97 -13.20 10.23
N TYR A 286 5.92 -14.23 9.39
CA TYR A 286 4.70 -14.61 8.67
C TYR A 286 3.54 -14.98 9.61
N ASN A 287 3.82 -15.78 10.64
CA ASN A 287 2.79 -16.22 11.58
C ASN A 287 2.30 -15.07 12.48
N SER A 288 3.20 -14.24 13.00
CA SER A 288 2.82 -13.09 13.83
C SER A 288 1.96 -12.10 13.04
N LEU A 289 2.32 -11.80 11.78
CA LEU A 289 1.54 -10.88 10.96
C LEU A 289 0.18 -11.44 10.56
N ARG A 290 0.06 -12.75 10.37
CA ARG A 290 -1.24 -13.39 10.15
C ARG A 290 -2.13 -13.36 11.37
N GLU A 291 -1.58 -13.56 12.57
CA GLU A 291 -2.37 -13.45 13.80
C GLU A 291 -2.80 -12.00 14.05
N ILE A 292 -1.90 -11.04 13.82
CA ILE A 292 -2.21 -9.60 13.84
C ILE A 292 -3.38 -9.27 12.88
N ASP A 293 -3.34 -9.77 11.63
CA ASP A 293 -4.44 -9.57 10.66
C ASP A 293 -5.76 -10.20 11.13
N ARG A 294 -5.70 -11.38 11.76
CA ARG A 294 -6.89 -12.05 12.31
C ARG A 294 -7.54 -11.29 13.47
N LEU A 295 -6.73 -10.61 14.27
CA LEU A 295 -7.18 -9.86 15.45
C LEU A 295 -7.62 -8.44 15.11
N LEU A 296 -6.86 -7.75 14.24
CA LEU A 296 -6.94 -6.30 14.03
C LEU A 296 -7.23 -5.91 12.55
N GLY A 297 -7.39 -6.88 11.67
CA GLY A 297 -7.69 -6.68 10.24
C GLY A 297 -9.16 -6.37 9.96
N LYS A 298 -9.56 -6.39 8.67
CA LYS A 298 -10.93 -6.04 8.24
C LYS A 298 -11.99 -6.99 8.81
N LYS A 299 -11.65 -8.26 8.99
CA LYS A 299 -12.51 -9.28 9.62
C LYS A 299 -11.89 -9.68 10.94
N HIS A 300 -12.22 -8.95 11.99
CA HIS A 300 -11.74 -9.23 13.34
C HIS A 300 -12.73 -10.12 14.10
N ARG A 301 -12.21 -10.97 15.00
CA ARG A 301 -13.02 -11.83 15.86
C ARG A 301 -13.57 -11.11 17.09
N VAL A 302 -12.98 -9.98 17.47
CA VAL A 302 -13.28 -9.25 18.71
C VAL A 302 -14.47 -8.31 18.49
N THR A 303 -15.37 -8.20 19.46
CA THR A 303 -16.59 -7.37 19.41
C THR A 303 -16.31 -5.86 19.48
N THR A 304 -15.21 -5.46 20.12
CA THR A 304 -14.73 -4.08 20.20
C THR A 304 -13.29 -4.01 19.73
N VAL A 305 -13.00 -3.18 18.73
CA VAL A 305 -11.67 -3.08 18.15
C VAL A 305 -10.98 -1.81 18.65
N PRO A 306 -9.92 -1.93 19.47
CA PRO A 306 -9.18 -0.76 19.95
C PRO A 306 -8.33 -0.12 18.83
N PHE A 307 -7.99 -0.90 17.80
CA PHE A 307 -7.10 -0.50 16.72
C PHE A 307 -7.38 -1.27 15.42
N THR A 308 -7.43 -0.58 14.30
CA THR A 308 -7.64 -1.20 12.97
C THR A 308 -6.39 -1.07 12.10
N LEU A 309 -5.88 -2.19 11.56
CA LEU A 309 -4.69 -2.20 10.69
C LEU A 309 -4.89 -1.34 9.44
N TYR A 310 -5.98 -1.57 8.71
CA TYR A 310 -6.25 -0.95 7.41
C TYR A 310 -7.07 0.34 7.50
N GLY A 311 -7.50 0.73 8.70
CA GLY A 311 -8.33 1.90 8.91
C GLY A 311 -7.55 3.22 8.86
N GLU A 312 -8.32 4.29 8.93
CA GLU A 312 -7.83 5.65 9.06
C GLU A 312 -7.10 5.82 10.40
N PHE A 313 -5.95 6.49 10.37
CA PHE A 313 -5.17 6.82 11.56
C PHE A 313 -4.85 8.31 11.52
N ASP A 314 -5.22 9.03 12.57
CA ASP A 314 -5.08 10.49 12.66
C ASP A 314 -5.54 11.23 11.39
N ARG A 315 -6.77 10.93 10.95
CA ARG A 315 -7.41 11.50 9.76
C ARG A 315 -6.72 11.20 8.42
N LYS A 316 -5.76 10.27 8.40
CA LYS A 316 -5.07 9.82 7.19
C LYS A 316 -5.30 8.35 6.92
N ARG A 317 -5.61 8.03 5.68
CA ARG A 317 -5.68 6.65 5.17
C ARG A 317 -4.33 6.21 4.64
N ASN A 318 -4.17 4.91 4.41
CA ASN A 318 -2.96 4.33 3.82
C ASN A 318 -1.68 4.58 4.64
N VAL A 319 -1.81 4.61 5.97
CA VAL A 319 -0.69 4.72 6.91
C VAL A 319 -0.21 3.31 7.25
N ILE A 320 1.04 2.98 6.90
CA ILE A 320 1.67 1.64 6.93
C ILE A 320 0.98 0.66 5.97
N PHE A 321 -0.29 0.35 6.24
CA PHE A 321 -1.12 -0.55 5.47
C PHE A 321 -2.15 0.23 4.66
N ARG A 322 -2.43 -0.21 3.44
CA ARG A 322 -3.38 0.42 2.51
C ARG A 322 -4.76 -0.23 2.62
N TYR A 323 -5.79 0.60 2.42
CA TYR A 323 -7.20 0.18 2.47
C TYR A 323 -7.61 -0.57 1.20
#